data_AF-A0AB73TNP7-F1
#
_entry.id   AF-A0AB73TNP7-F1
#
_cell.length_a   1.000
_cell.length_b   1.000
_cell.length_c   1.000
_cell.angle_alpha   90.00
_cell.angle_beta   90.00
_cell.angle_gamma   90.00
#
_symmetry.space_group_name_H-M   'P 1'
#
loop_
_entity.id
_entity.type
_entity.pdbx_description
1 polymer ?
#
loop_
_entity_poly.entity_id
_entity_poly.type
_entity_poly.pdbx_seq_one_letter_code
_entity_poly.pdbx_strand_id
1 'polypeptide(L)'
;MKKTKNVRVDIFAVLFFILLVFFIGSPTVSARESPITFTLHNRMFESDKMPSISQNDGINIPDNFQGVKGLNGVTFAIYDVSDEFYKLRSEGSSVEDAQRKLAQKSDSEKILAENVTKTVDEEEGIASFSASDKDEQGRDAVYRFAEIKTSD
;
A
#
# COMPACT_ATOMS: atom_id res chain seq x y z
N MET A 1 74.68 8.02 -20.01
CA MET A 1 73.95 6.73 -20.15
C MET A 1 72.93 6.63 -19.02
N LYS A 2 71.63 6.60 -19.32
CA LYS A 2 70.53 6.53 -18.34
C LYS A 2 70.11 5.06 -18.20
N LYS A 3 70.27 4.45 -17.02
CA LYS A 3 69.81 3.07 -16.74
C LYS A 3 68.29 3.08 -16.57
N THR A 4 67.57 2.45 -17.48
CA THR A 4 66.15 2.11 -17.31
C THR A 4 66.05 0.88 -16.41
N LYS A 5 65.34 1.00 -15.28
CA LYS A 5 65.00 -0.12 -14.41
C LYS A 5 63.71 -0.75 -14.94
N ASN A 6 63.77 -2.02 -15.33
CA ASN A 6 62.58 -2.77 -15.72
C ASN A 6 61.79 -3.13 -14.46
N VAL A 7 60.58 -2.59 -14.33
CA VAL A 7 59.65 -2.95 -13.25
C VAL A 7 58.97 -4.26 -13.64
N ARG A 8 59.19 -5.32 -12.86
CA ARG A 8 58.42 -6.56 -12.97
C ARG A 8 57.13 -6.38 -12.18
N VAL A 9 56.01 -6.32 -12.87
CA VAL A 9 54.68 -6.24 -12.25
C VAL A 9 54.28 -7.65 -11.83
N ASP A 10 54.12 -7.86 -10.53
CA ASP A 10 53.72 -9.16 -9.98
C ASP A 10 52.22 -9.39 -10.24
N ILE A 11 51.93 -10.33 -11.13
CA ILE A 11 50.58 -10.63 -11.62
C ILE A 11 49.64 -11.01 -10.46
N PHE A 12 50.17 -11.61 -9.40
CA PHE A 12 49.40 -11.94 -8.19
C PHE A 12 48.96 -10.71 -7.41
N ALA A 13 49.80 -9.67 -7.34
CA ALA A 13 49.44 -8.42 -6.70
C ALA A 13 48.36 -7.66 -7.49
N VAL A 14 48.39 -7.73 -8.81
CA VAL A 14 47.37 -7.12 -9.68
C VAL A 14 46.02 -7.84 -9.55
N LEU A 15 46.01 -9.17 -9.56
CA LEU A 15 44.80 -9.98 -9.37
C LEU A 15 44.16 -9.78 -7.98
N PHE A 16 44.99 -9.70 -6.93
CA PHE A 16 44.51 -9.41 -5.57
C PHE A 16 43.86 -8.02 -5.48
N PHE A 17 44.45 -7.02 -6.16
CA PHE A 17 43.89 -5.67 -6.20
C PHE A 17 42.55 -5.62 -6.95
N ILE A 18 42.41 -6.36 -8.06
CA ILE A 18 41.14 -6.45 -8.81
C ILE A 18 40.04 -7.09 -7.95
N LEU A 19 40.37 -8.16 -7.22
CA LEU A 19 39.42 -8.85 -6.34
C LEU A 19 38.94 -7.95 -5.19
N LEU A 20 39.80 -7.09 -4.65
CA LEU A 20 39.46 -6.15 -3.58
C LEU A 20 38.42 -5.09 -4.03
N VAL A 21 38.45 -4.68 -5.31
CA VAL A 21 37.51 -3.69 -5.86
C VAL A 21 36.12 -4.30 -6.09
N PHE A 22 36.03 -5.61 -6.32
CA PHE A 22 34.73 -6.31 -6.46
C PHE A 22 33.98 -6.51 -5.13
N PHE A 23 34.65 -6.39 -3.98
CA PHE A 23 34.01 -6.49 -2.65
C PHE A 23 33.51 -5.15 -2.08
N ILE A 24 33.71 -4.04 -2.80
CA ILE A 24 33.16 -2.75 -2.40
C ILE A 24 31.69 -2.74 -2.81
N GLY A 25 30.86 -3.20 -1.87
CA GLY A 25 29.39 -3.19 -1.80
C GLY A 25 28.65 -2.78 -3.08
N SER A 26 27.90 -3.73 -3.63
CA SER A 26 26.80 -3.40 -4.55
C SER A 26 25.96 -2.29 -3.93
N PRO A 27 25.69 -1.16 -4.62
CA PRO A 27 24.73 -0.21 -4.12
C PRO A 27 23.40 -0.96 -3.97
N THR A 28 22.88 -1.00 -2.75
CA THR A 28 21.50 -1.37 -2.53
C THR A 28 20.67 -0.31 -3.25
N VAL A 29 20.16 -0.65 -4.43
CA VAL A 29 19.15 0.15 -5.09
C VAL A 29 17.93 0.05 -4.18
N SER A 30 17.70 1.08 -3.37
CA SER A 30 16.40 1.28 -2.72
C SER A 30 15.41 1.48 -3.87
N ALA A 31 14.65 0.43 -4.17
CA ALA A 31 13.47 0.57 -5.01
C ALA A 31 12.62 1.64 -4.34
N ARG A 32 12.39 2.75 -5.05
CA ARG A 32 11.52 3.81 -4.56
C ARG A 32 10.12 3.20 -4.54
N GLU A 33 9.67 2.74 -3.38
CA GLU A 33 8.28 2.37 -3.12
C GLU A 33 7.42 3.47 -3.73
N SER A 34 6.63 3.13 -4.74
CA SER A 34 5.76 4.09 -5.40
C SER A 34 4.45 4.04 -4.66
N PRO A 35 4.16 5.02 -3.79
CA PRO A 35 2.97 4.93 -2.96
C PRO A 35 1.72 4.95 -3.84
N ILE A 36 0.81 4.02 -3.58
CA ILE A 36 -0.55 4.08 -4.11
C ILE A 36 -1.37 5.04 -3.26
N THR A 37 -2.30 5.74 -3.91
CA THR A 37 -3.24 6.64 -3.24
C THR A 37 -4.64 6.06 -3.35
N PHE A 38 -5.31 5.93 -2.22
CA PHE A 38 -6.72 5.59 -2.12
C PHE A 38 -7.52 6.85 -1.84
N THR A 39 -8.50 7.16 -2.69
CA THR A 39 -9.49 8.21 -2.43
C THR A 39 -10.80 7.56 -2.04
N LEU A 40 -11.18 7.70 -0.77
CA LEU A 40 -12.44 7.23 -0.24
C LEU A 40 -13.51 8.30 -0.45
N HIS A 41 -14.65 7.90 -1.01
CA HIS A 41 -15.84 8.73 -1.16
C HIS A 41 -16.94 8.21 -0.22
N ASN A 42 -17.06 8.79 0.97
CA ASN A 42 -18.07 8.40 1.94
C ASN A 42 -19.42 9.07 1.62
N ARG A 43 -20.48 8.27 1.48
CA ARG A 43 -21.81 8.72 1.02
C ARG A 43 -22.88 8.44 2.06
N MET A 44 -23.78 9.41 2.24
CA MET A 44 -24.91 9.32 3.15
C MET A 44 -26.16 8.84 2.42
N PHE A 45 -26.77 7.78 2.93
CA PHE A 45 -28.08 7.31 2.47
C PHE A 45 -29.10 7.41 3.60
N GLU A 46 -30.31 7.87 3.26
CA GLU A 46 -31.47 7.71 4.15
C GLU A 46 -31.87 6.23 4.16
N SER A 47 -32.40 5.74 5.29
CA SER A 47 -32.68 4.30 5.47
C SER A 47 -33.64 3.71 4.43
N ASP A 48 -34.57 4.52 3.92
CA ASP A 48 -35.53 4.15 2.86
C ASP A 48 -34.95 4.28 1.44
N LYS A 49 -33.74 4.85 1.30
CA LYS A 49 -33.03 5.08 0.04
C LYS A 49 -31.72 4.29 -0.09
N MET A 50 -31.51 3.31 0.79
CA MET A 50 -30.30 2.49 0.76
C MET A 50 -30.28 1.66 -0.54
N PRO A 51 -29.25 1.79 -1.39
CA PRO A 51 -29.22 1.09 -2.65
C PRO A 51 -28.92 -0.40 -2.45
N SER A 52 -29.17 -1.19 -3.50
CA SER A 52 -28.63 -2.55 -3.58
C SER A 52 -27.11 -2.53 -3.47
N ILE A 53 -26.56 -3.55 -2.80
CA ILE A 53 -25.11 -3.73 -2.65
C ILE A 53 -24.45 -3.76 -4.04
N SER A 54 -23.46 -2.90 -4.25
CA SER A 54 -22.59 -2.86 -5.43
C SER A 54 -21.15 -3.05 -4.99
N GLN A 55 -20.34 -3.76 -5.78
CA GLN A 55 -18.90 -3.86 -5.52
C GLN A 55 -18.18 -2.60 -6.00
N ASN A 56 -17.17 -2.16 -5.23
CA ASN A 56 -16.26 -1.10 -5.65
C ASN A 56 -15.29 -1.66 -6.71
N ASP A 57 -15.26 -1.05 -7.90
CA ASP A 57 -14.32 -1.41 -8.98
C ASP A 57 -13.04 -0.56 -8.99
N GLY A 58 -13.00 0.50 -8.17
CA GLY A 58 -11.89 1.44 -8.04
C GLY A 58 -11.76 2.44 -9.19
N ILE A 59 -12.69 2.45 -10.15
CA ILE A 59 -12.63 3.29 -11.35
C ILE A 59 -13.88 4.17 -11.47
N ASN A 60 -15.07 3.59 -11.28
CA ASN A 60 -16.33 4.26 -11.54
C ASN A 60 -17.11 4.51 -10.24
N ILE A 61 -17.76 5.67 -10.17
CA ILE A 61 -18.82 5.90 -9.17
C ILE A 61 -20.08 5.20 -9.71
N PRO A 62 -20.65 4.20 -9.00
CA PRO A 62 -21.85 3.52 -9.45
C PRO A 62 -23.01 4.51 -9.67
N ASP A 63 -23.88 4.25 -10.66
CA ASP A 63 -24.99 5.15 -11.00
C ASP A 63 -25.90 5.47 -9.80
N ASN A 64 -26.12 4.50 -8.93
CA ASN A 64 -26.89 4.64 -7.69
C ASN A 64 -26.20 5.48 -6.60
N PHE A 65 -24.98 5.94 -6.83
CA PHE A 65 -24.21 6.85 -5.97
C PHE A 65 -24.12 8.27 -6.56
N GLN A 66 -24.62 8.49 -7.79
CA GLN A 66 -24.61 9.80 -8.45
C GLN A 66 -25.54 10.78 -7.75
N GLY A 67 -25.04 11.99 -7.45
CA GLY A 67 -25.79 13.02 -6.74
C GLY A 67 -26.06 12.73 -5.26
N VAL A 68 -25.54 11.63 -4.71
CA VAL A 68 -25.66 11.30 -3.30
C VAL A 68 -24.73 12.21 -2.49
N LYS A 69 -25.27 12.79 -1.42
CA LYS A 69 -24.53 13.70 -0.55
C LYS A 69 -23.38 12.95 0.14
N GLY A 70 -22.21 13.58 0.16
CA GLY A 70 -21.08 13.09 0.93
C GLY A 70 -21.26 13.25 2.44
N LEU A 71 -20.55 12.43 3.22
CA LEU A 71 -20.56 12.49 4.68
C LEU A 71 -19.18 12.87 5.23
N ASN A 72 -19.05 14.13 5.63
CA ASN A 72 -17.86 14.67 6.32
C ASN A 72 -17.81 14.22 7.80
N GLY A 73 -16.64 14.39 8.43
CA GLY A 73 -16.47 14.19 9.88
C GLY A 73 -16.27 12.74 10.32
N VAL A 74 -16.33 11.78 9.40
CA VAL A 74 -16.14 10.35 9.70
C VAL A 74 -14.65 10.02 9.62
N THR A 75 -14.14 9.31 10.63
CA THR A 75 -12.73 8.89 10.67
C THR A 75 -12.61 7.46 10.21
N PHE A 76 -11.78 7.24 9.19
CA PHE A 76 -11.42 5.92 8.71
C PHE A 76 -9.96 5.61 9.04
N ALA A 77 -9.71 4.37 9.46
CA ALA A 77 -8.39 3.80 9.62
C ALA A 77 -8.12 2.79 8.50
N ILE A 78 -6.84 2.68 8.10
CA ILE A 78 -6.36 1.60 7.24
C ILE A 78 -5.43 0.67 8.02
N TYR A 79 -5.55 -0.61 7.74
CA TYR A 79 -4.73 -1.69 8.30
C TYR A 79 -4.08 -2.46 7.16
N ASP A 80 -2.79 -2.79 7.31
CA ASP A 80 -2.12 -3.75 6.44
C ASP A 80 -2.48 -5.17 6.87
N VAL A 81 -3.22 -5.87 6.02
CA VAL A 81 -3.70 -7.24 6.25
C VAL A 81 -3.06 -8.23 5.28
N SER A 82 -1.95 -7.86 4.64
CA SER A 82 -1.29 -8.64 3.59
C SER A 82 -0.96 -10.07 4.06
N ASP A 83 -0.31 -10.19 5.22
CA ASP A 83 0.07 -11.50 5.77
C ASP A 83 -1.13 -12.42 6.01
N GLU A 84 -2.21 -11.87 6.55
CA GLU A 84 -3.40 -12.64 6.85
C GLU A 84 -4.15 -13.04 5.59
N PHE A 85 -4.21 -12.12 4.61
CA PHE A 85 -4.77 -12.41 3.30
C PHE A 85 -4.02 -13.57 2.65
N TYR A 86 -2.70 -13.47 2.52
CA TYR A 86 -1.90 -14.51 1.87
C TYR A 86 -1.89 -15.83 2.64
N LYS A 87 -1.99 -15.79 3.98
CA LYS A 87 -2.21 -16.99 4.79
C LYS A 87 -3.54 -17.66 4.43
N LEU A 88 -4.66 -16.92 4.42
CA LEU A 88 -5.97 -17.44 4.04
C LEU A 88 -5.99 -18.03 2.62
N ARG A 89 -5.27 -17.39 1.68
CA ARG A 89 -5.10 -17.87 0.31
C ARG A 89 -4.31 -19.16 0.26
N SER A 90 -3.23 -19.28 1.05
CA SER A 90 -2.43 -20.51 1.15
C SER A 90 -3.20 -21.68 1.77
N GLU A 91 -4.15 -21.39 2.65
CA GLU A 91 -5.07 -22.36 3.27
C GLU A 91 -6.26 -22.74 2.37
N GLY A 92 -6.31 -22.20 1.14
CA GLY A 92 -7.30 -22.56 0.12
C GLY A 92 -8.56 -21.69 0.08
N SER A 93 -8.64 -20.60 0.87
CA SER A 93 -9.75 -19.64 0.72
C SER A 93 -9.67 -18.97 -0.65
N SER A 94 -10.80 -18.75 -1.33
CA SER A 94 -10.87 -17.89 -2.51
C SER A 94 -10.46 -16.43 -2.18
N VAL A 95 -10.29 -15.58 -3.19
CA VAL A 95 -10.00 -14.15 -2.95
C VAL A 95 -11.18 -13.50 -2.21
N GLU A 96 -12.39 -13.78 -2.68
CA GLU A 96 -13.64 -13.22 -2.17
C GLU A 96 -13.93 -13.70 -0.75
N ASP A 97 -13.64 -14.97 -0.44
CA ASP A 97 -13.79 -15.49 0.92
C ASP A 97 -12.74 -14.93 1.87
N ALA A 98 -11.49 -14.74 1.41
CA ALA A 98 -10.45 -14.09 2.21
C ALA A 98 -10.83 -12.63 2.52
N GLN A 99 -11.27 -11.88 1.52
CA GLN A 99 -11.76 -10.50 1.69
C GLN A 99 -12.92 -10.42 2.69
N ARG A 100 -13.90 -11.32 2.59
CA ARG A 100 -15.06 -11.35 3.50
C ARG A 100 -14.65 -11.64 4.94
N LYS A 101 -13.75 -12.61 5.15
CA LYS A 101 -13.23 -12.95 6.48
C LYS A 101 -12.48 -11.78 7.10
N LEU A 102 -11.62 -11.11 6.32
CA LEU A 102 -10.86 -9.95 6.80
C LEU A 102 -11.76 -8.75 7.09
N ALA A 103 -12.78 -8.49 6.25
CA ALA A 103 -13.73 -7.40 6.47
C ALA A 103 -14.47 -7.51 7.81
N GLN A 104 -14.78 -8.74 8.26
CA GLN A 104 -15.49 -9.02 9.51
C GLN A 104 -14.59 -9.04 10.76
N LYS A 105 -13.27 -8.90 10.59
CA LYS A 105 -12.32 -8.94 11.68
C LYS A 105 -12.49 -7.73 12.60
N SER A 106 -12.25 -7.92 13.90
CA SER A 106 -12.18 -6.82 14.87
C SER A 106 -10.96 -5.93 14.65
N ASP A 107 -11.10 -4.64 14.94
CA ASP A 107 -10.05 -3.62 14.84
C ASP A 107 -9.03 -3.71 15.99
N SER A 108 -8.34 -4.85 16.11
CA SER A 108 -7.34 -5.11 17.16
C SER A 108 -5.90 -4.90 16.69
N GLU A 109 -5.71 -4.61 15.40
CA GLU A 109 -4.41 -4.47 14.77
C GLU A 109 -3.86 -3.04 14.90
N LYS A 110 -2.55 -2.91 14.66
CA LYS A 110 -1.91 -1.60 14.60
C LYS A 110 -2.44 -0.85 13.37
N ILE A 111 -2.96 0.35 13.61
CA ILE A 111 -3.40 1.24 12.54
C ILE A 111 -2.18 1.70 11.73
N LEU A 112 -2.26 1.58 10.41
CA LEU A 112 -1.25 2.06 9.49
C LEU A 112 -1.38 3.57 9.28
N ALA A 113 -2.59 4.05 9.03
CA ALA A 113 -2.91 5.47 8.93
C ALA A 113 -4.39 5.73 9.21
N GLU A 114 -4.70 6.97 9.57
CA GLU A 114 -6.08 7.45 9.78
C GLU A 114 -6.30 8.73 8.98
N ASN A 115 -7.53 8.95 8.54
CA ASN A 115 -7.94 10.21 7.96
C ASN A 115 -9.43 10.48 8.18
N VAL A 116 -9.80 11.75 8.20
CA VAL A 116 -11.16 12.22 8.42
C VAL A 116 -11.75 12.69 7.09
N THR A 117 -12.98 12.30 6.80
CA THR A 117 -13.69 12.75 5.60
C THR A 117 -13.97 14.25 5.67
N LYS A 118 -13.71 14.95 4.56
CA LYS A 118 -13.85 16.40 4.44
C LYS A 118 -14.28 16.80 3.03
N THR A 119 -14.58 18.08 2.83
CA THR A 119 -14.83 18.63 1.51
C THR A 119 -13.52 18.88 0.76
N VAL A 120 -13.41 18.34 -0.46
CA VAL A 120 -12.28 18.55 -1.39
C VAL A 120 -12.88 18.86 -2.76
N ASP A 121 -12.44 19.95 -3.39
CA ASP A 121 -12.91 20.37 -4.73
C ASP A 121 -14.45 20.37 -4.86
N GLU A 122 -15.13 21.00 -3.89
CA GLU A 122 -16.60 21.09 -3.79
C GLU A 122 -17.33 19.76 -3.51
N GLU A 123 -16.61 18.64 -3.43
CA GLU A 123 -17.17 17.34 -3.10
C GLU A 123 -17.02 17.01 -1.60
N GLU A 124 -18.14 16.71 -0.93
CA GLU A 124 -18.14 16.26 0.47
C GLU A 124 -17.81 14.76 0.59
N GLY A 125 -17.31 14.37 1.77
CA GLY A 125 -17.12 12.97 2.14
C GLY A 125 -15.78 12.38 1.68
N ILE A 126 -14.78 13.20 1.38
CA ILE A 126 -13.50 12.74 0.82
C ILE A 126 -12.48 12.48 1.92
N ALA A 127 -11.85 11.31 1.90
CA ALA A 127 -10.63 11.02 2.66
C ALA A 127 -9.59 10.39 1.73
N SER A 128 -8.32 10.79 1.85
CA SER A 128 -7.23 10.25 1.03
C SER A 128 -6.20 9.53 1.89
N PHE A 129 -5.80 8.35 1.45
CA PHE A 129 -4.79 7.52 2.12
C PHE A 129 -3.66 7.24 1.15
N SER A 130 -2.44 7.17 1.66
CA SER A 130 -1.28 6.75 0.89
C SER A 130 -0.65 5.54 1.56
N ALA A 131 -0.38 4.51 0.78
CA ALA A 131 0.22 3.27 1.27
C ALA A 131 1.15 2.69 0.20
N SER A 132 1.96 1.70 0.57
CA SER A 132 2.84 1.01 -0.38
C SER A 132 2.03 0.15 -1.35
N ASP A 133 2.51 -0.03 -2.58
CA ASP A 133 1.95 -1.03 -3.50
C ASP A 133 2.39 -2.47 -3.12
N LYS A 134 3.47 -2.58 -2.33
CA LYS A 134 4.05 -3.84 -1.87
C LYS A 134 4.10 -3.94 -0.36
N ASP A 135 3.90 -5.15 0.15
CA ASP A 135 4.13 -5.47 1.56
C ASP A 135 5.63 -5.67 1.86
N GLU A 136 5.98 -5.88 3.14
CA GLU A 136 7.36 -6.09 3.58
C GLU A 136 8.05 -7.30 2.93
N GLN A 137 7.28 -8.22 2.33
CA GLN A 137 7.75 -9.43 1.66
C GLN A 137 7.83 -9.26 0.12
N GLY A 138 7.47 -8.09 -0.40
CA GLY A 138 7.47 -7.76 -1.83
C GLY A 138 6.27 -8.31 -2.61
N ARG A 139 5.21 -8.75 -1.94
CA ARG A 139 3.93 -9.16 -2.55
C ARG A 139 3.03 -7.94 -2.74
N ASP A 140 1.94 -8.08 -3.49
CA ASP A 140 0.95 -7.00 -3.60
C ASP A 140 0.32 -6.75 -2.23
N ALA A 141 0.39 -5.51 -1.75
CA ALA A 141 -0.14 -5.17 -0.43
C ALA A 141 -1.68 -5.24 -0.42
N VAL A 142 -2.24 -5.67 0.71
CA VAL A 142 -3.69 -5.76 0.92
C VAL A 142 -4.07 -4.93 2.13
N TYR A 143 -5.00 -3.98 1.92
CA TYR A 143 -5.43 -3.05 2.94
C TYR A 143 -6.90 -3.24 3.32
N ARG A 144 -7.18 -3.18 4.61
CA ARG A 144 -8.54 -3.13 5.17
C ARG A 144 -8.84 -1.72 5.65
N PHE A 145 -9.98 -1.19 5.25
CA PHE A 145 -10.50 0.11 5.69
C PHE A 145 -11.56 -0.13 6.76
N ALA A 146 -11.49 0.57 7.88
CA ALA A 146 -12.52 0.52 8.93
C ALA A 146 -12.93 1.94 9.35
N GLU A 147 -14.23 2.13 9.55
CA GLU A 147 -14.75 3.33 10.20
C GLU A 147 -14.52 3.20 11.71
N ILE A 148 -13.75 4.12 12.29
CA ILE A 148 -13.36 4.09 13.71
C ILE A 148 -13.98 5.22 14.54
N LYS A 149 -14.51 6.26 13.89
CA LYS A 149 -15.28 7.32 14.53
C LYS A 149 -16.37 7.84 13.58
N THR A 150 -17.61 7.88 14.05
CA THR A 150 -18.72 8.51 13.34
C THR A 150 -18.59 10.04 13.35
N SER A 151 -19.27 10.73 12.43
CA SER A 151 -19.41 12.19 12.53
C SER A 151 -20.10 12.57 13.84
N ASP A 152 -19.62 13.66 14.45
CA ASP A 152 -20.31 14.33 15.55
C ASP A 152 -21.61 15.02 15.05
#